data_AF-A0A1Y6LDI6-F1
#
_entry.id   AF-A0A1Y6LDI6-F1
#
_cell.length_a   1.000
_cell.length_b   1.000
_cell.length_c   1.000
_cell.angle_alpha   90.00
_cell.angle_beta   90.00
_cell.angle_gamma   90.00
#
_symmetry.space_group_name_H-M   'P 1'
#
loop_
_entity.id
_entity.type
_entity.pdbx_description
1 polymer ?
#
loop_
_entity_poly.entity_id
_entity_poly.type
_entity_poly.pdbx_seq_one_letter_code
_entity_poly.pdbx_strand_id
1 'polypeptide(L)'
;MLTERLLIDYLASHHNDDNHLFHLQSELDQFIFKSIEHPSHHDDDYIHTYDNNHNELNFYNCHNDHYHHAILCHYHGTTSASRCNNDGLQYAVQTNRYIRGRSPTDPQYSAFEAQPFETVVPSVNGSTPNIGLARVPNGGTGSIYGGPARTLVQTVLHHRGYLFAQQAGTFQFFFNIADDIAILWVGTTALNGQFSRGNAATTQHYNASQPVNAQTSVSYSYTARLGEYVPMRIIYANAGGDAEFRLTVIAPDGSTASNGSSTAYSPYLVQRSCDGVVAPPFPDWPQPVTTTTTTTAAGSTSTSSIR
;
A
#
# COMPACT_ATOMS: atom_id res chain seq x y z
N MET A 1 -10.32 20.03 14.90
CA MET A 1 -11.55 20.57 15.51
C MET A 1 -12.69 19.56 15.65
N LEU A 2 -12.80 18.51 14.80
CA LEU A 2 -13.82 17.44 14.98
C LEU A 2 -13.37 16.29 15.91
N THR A 3 -12.08 16.22 16.24
CA THR A 3 -11.45 15.17 17.05
C THR A 3 -11.47 15.44 18.55
N GLU A 4 -11.50 16.71 18.98
CA GLU A 4 -11.56 17.08 20.41
C GLU A 4 -12.94 16.79 21.02
N ARG A 5 -14.03 17.01 20.26
CA ARG A 5 -15.40 16.83 20.75
C ARG A 5 -15.72 15.37 21.09
N LEU A 6 -15.27 14.42 20.28
CA LEU A 6 -15.56 12.99 20.49
C LEU A 6 -14.84 12.41 21.71
N LEU A 7 -13.65 12.93 22.05
CA LEU A 7 -12.91 12.52 23.23
C LEU A 7 -13.51 13.11 24.52
N ILE A 8 -13.94 14.38 24.45
CA ILE A 8 -14.63 15.06 25.55
C ILE A 8 -15.99 14.41 25.84
N ASP A 9 -16.77 14.10 24.80
CA ASP A 9 -18.09 13.46 24.95
C ASP A 9 -17.99 12.03 25.53
N TYR A 10 -16.91 11.30 25.21
CA TYR A 10 -16.64 9.96 25.77
C TYR A 10 -16.23 9.99 27.25
N LEU A 11 -15.45 11.00 27.65
CA LEU A 11 -15.03 11.19 29.05
C LEU A 11 -16.17 11.75 29.91
N ALA A 12 -17.01 12.64 29.36
CA ALA A 12 -18.20 13.16 30.02
C ALA A 12 -19.28 12.08 30.24
N SER A 13 -19.35 11.05 29.38
CA SER A 13 -20.30 9.94 29.58
C SER A 13 -19.89 8.93 30.66
N HIS A 14 -18.67 9.03 31.19
CA HIS A 14 -18.12 8.08 32.18
C HIS A 14 -17.74 8.72 33.53
N HIS A 15 -17.75 10.05 33.65
CA HIS A 15 -17.52 10.75 34.91
C HIS A 15 -18.58 11.84 35.14
N ASN A 16 -19.29 11.74 36.26
CA ASN A 16 -20.50 12.50 36.54
C ASN A 16 -20.25 13.79 37.33
N ASP A 17 -19.09 14.45 37.14
CA ASP A 17 -18.71 15.65 37.90
C ASP A 17 -18.04 16.73 37.01
N ASP A 18 -18.76 17.82 36.78
CA ASP A 18 -18.41 18.92 35.85
C ASP A 18 -17.15 19.73 36.23
N ASN A 19 -16.63 19.59 37.45
CA ASN A 19 -15.47 20.36 37.92
C ASN A 19 -14.11 19.79 37.48
N HIS A 20 -14.04 18.55 36.98
CA HIS A 20 -12.78 17.93 36.51
C HIS A 20 -12.44 18.24 35.04
N LEU A 21 -13.44 18.63 34.24
CA LEU A 21 -13.30 18.86 32.80
C LEU A 21 -12.48 20.12 32.48
N PHE A 22 -12.55 21.17 33.31
CA PHE A 22 -11.77 22.40 33.10
C PHE A 22 -10.28 22.24 33.41
N HIS A 23 -9.90 21.29 34.26
CA HIS A 23 -8.49 21.06 34.60
C HIS A 23 -7.76 20.30 33.49
N LEU A 24 -8.42 19.26 32.95
CA LEU A 24 -7.91 18.39 31.88
C LEU A 24 -7.62 19.14 30.58
N GLN A 25 -8.43 20.15 30.23
CA GLN A 25 -8.21 20.97 29.04
C GLN A 25 -6.90 21.77 29.12
N SER A 26 -6.57 22.28 30.32
CA SER A 26 -5.34 23.08 30.54
C SER A 26 -4.06 22.23 30.60
N GLU A 27 -4.19 20.97 31.01
CA GLU A 27 -3.07 20.02 31.08
C GLU A 27 -2.70 19.45 29.70
N LEU A 28 -3.68 19.26 28.81
CA LEU A 28 -3.46 18.84 27.42
C LEU A 28 -2.65 19.86 26.60
N ASP A 29 -2.91 21.16 26.78
CA ASP A 29 -2.18 22.23 26.09
C ASP A 29 -0.71 22.32 26.54
N GLN A 30 -0.41 21.98 27.80
CA GLN A 30 0.97 21.92 28.30
C GLN A 30 1.70 20.63 27.87
N PHE A 31 0.97 19.52 27.67
CA PHE A 31 1.52 18.23 27.27
C PHE A 31 2.18 18.28 25.88
N ILE A 32 1.63 19.07 24.95
CA ILE A 32 2.15 19.22 23.59
C ILE A 32 3.47 20.01 23.53
N PHE A 33 3.74 20.88 24.51
CA PHE A 33 4.90 21.78 24.46
C PHE A 33 6.20 21.20 25.01
N LYS A 34 6.17 20.14 25.85
CA LYS A 34 7.38 19.62 26.52
C LYS A 34 8.07 18.45 25.81
N SER A 35 7.46 17.80 24.82
CA SER A 35 8.05 16.61 24.17
C SER A 35 9.13 16.90 23.11
N ILE A 36 9.62 18.15 23.00
CA ILE A 36 10.55 18.56 21.93
C ILE A 36 12.02 18.57 22.39
N GLU A 37 12.33 18.42 23.67
CA GLU A 37 13.72 18.52 24.18
C GLU A 37 14.14 17.29 24.97
N HIS A 38 14.57 16.22 24.28
CA HIS A 38 15.75 15.38 24.59
C HIS A 38 15.67 13.99 23.93
N PRO A 39 16.65 13.58 23.10
CA PRO A 39 16.77 12.22 22.61
C PRO A 39 17.72 11.41 23.50
N SER A 40 17.27 10.32 24.10
CA SER A 40 18.16 9.29 24.64
C SER A 40 17.69 7.89 24.26
N HIS A 41 18.59 7.16 23.61
CA HIS A 41 18.50 5.76 23.24
C HIS A 41 18.17 4.85 24.45
N HIS A 42 17.01 4.17 24.41
CA HIS A 42 16.82 2.78 24.84
C HIS A 42 15.39 2.32 24.49
N ASP A 43 15.27 1.13 23.89
CA ASP A 43 14.03 0.47 23.47
C ASP A 43 13.21 -0.04 24.67
N ASP A 44 12.59 0.86 25.45
CA ASP A 44 11.54 0.49 26.39
C ASP A 44 10.37 1.47 26.30
N ASP A 45 9.15 0.95 26.08
CA ASP A 45 7.89 1.70 26.03
C ASP A 45 7.53 2.27 27.43
N TYR A 46 8.22 3.33 27.84
CA TYR A 46 7.89 4.12 29.02
C TYR A 46 7.07 5.35 28.64
N ILE A 47 5.92 5.53 29.29
CA ILE A 47 5.19 6.80 29.27
C ILE A 47 5.70 7.65 30.43
N HIS A 48 6.04 8.90 30.14
CA HIS A 48 6.35 9.90 31.16
C HIS A 48 5.09 10.68 31.50
N THR A 49 4.67 10.63 32.76
CA THR A 49 3.66 11.55 33.28
C THR A 49 4.27 12.39 34.39
N TYR A 50 3.98 13.68 34.38
CA TYR A 50 4.40 14.60 35.42
C TYR A 50 3.23 14.84 36.37
N ASP A 51 3.35 14.44 37.64
CA ASP A 51 2.34 14.74 38.65
C ASP A 51 2.62 16.11 39.28
N ASN A 52 1.80 17.11 38.95
CA ASN A 52 1.91 18.46 39.48
C ASN A 52 1.66 18.54 40.99
N ASN A 53 0.98 17.57 41.59
CA ASN A 53 0.66 17.58 43.02
C ASN A 53 1.80 17.04 43.88
N HIS A 54 2.70 16.23 43.31
CA HIS A 54 3.82 15.62 44.02
C HIS A 54 5.20 16.02 43.47
N ASN A 55 5.24 16.76 42.36
CA ASN A 55 6.46 17.26 41.73
C ASN A 55 7.46 16.15 41.35
N GLU A 56 6.94 14.96 41.02
CA GLU A 56 7.71 13.77 40.67
C GLU A 56 7.47 13.34 39.22
N LEU A 57 8.53 12.80 38.60
CA LEU A 57 8.49 12.12 37.30
C LEU A 57 8.23 10.64 37.54
N ASN A 58 7.04 10.17 37.15
CA ASN A 58 6.69 8.76 37.27
C ASN A 58 7.02 8.01 35.97
N PHE A 59 7.67 6.86 36.11
CA PHE A 59 7.99 5.94 35.02
C PHE A 59 7.02 4.76 35.05
N TYR A 60 6.17 4.63 34.04
CA TYR A 60 5.25 3.50 33.95
C TYR A 60 5.73 2.48 32.92
N ASN A 61 5.93 1.26 33.37
CA ASN A 61 6.27 0.13 32.50
C ASN A 61 4.97 -0.52 31.98
N CYS A 62 4.79 -0.51 30.66
CA CYS A 62 3.58 -1.01 30.00
C CYS A 62 3.33 -2.53 30.16
N HIS A 63 4.22 -3.28 30.81
CA HIS A 63 4.11 -4.73 30.93
C HIS A 63 3.31 -5.25 32.13
N ASN A 64 2.94 -4.43 33.15
CA ASN A 64 2.49 -5.02 34.42
C ASN A 64 1.34 -4.36 35.21
N ASP A 65 0.67 -3.29 34.74
CA ASP A 65 -0.34 -2.62 35.58
C ASP A 65 -1.80 -2.87 35.18
N HIS A 66 -2.60 -3.16 36.21
CA HIS A 66 -3.99 -3.61 36.17
C HIS A 66 -4.99 -2.52 35.71
N TYR A 67 -5.81 -2.91 34.73
CA TYR A 67 -7.19 -2.56 34.39
C TYR A 67 -7.68 -1.10 34.25
N HIS A 68 -7.04 -0.06 34.80
CA HIS A 68 -7.56 1.32 34.65
C HIS A 68 -6.69 2.24 33.77
N HIS A 69 -5.41 1.90 33.54
CA HIS A 69 -4.52 2.70 32.67
C HIS A 69 -4.26 2.09 31.29
N ALA A 70 -4.88 0.94 30.99
CA ALA A 70 -4.77 0.27 29.69
C ALA A 70 -5.36 1.06 28.50
N ILE A 71 -6.18 2.09 28.78
CA ILE A 71 -6.85 2.89 27.74
C ILE A 71 -5.86 3.83 27.03
N LEU A 72 -4.88 4.40 27.73
CA LEU A 72 -3.86 5.26 27.11
C LEU A 72 -2.83 4.43 26.32
N CYS A 73 -2.45 3.25 26.80
CA CYS A 73 -1.56 2.34 26.06
C CYS A 73 -2.23 1.76 24.81
N HIS A 74 -3.57 1.64 24.80
CA HIS A 74 -4.32 1.20 23.61
C HIS A 74 -4.31 2.19 22.45
N TYR A 75 -3.97 3.46 22.69
CA TYR A 75 -3.94 4.47 21.63
C TYR A 75 -2.55 4.65 20.99
N HIS A 76 -1.49 4.27 21.71
CA HIS A 76 -0.11 4.34 21.21
C HIS A 76 0.46 2.99 20.75
N GLY A 77 -0.22 1.88 21.02
CA GLY A 77 0.10 0.58 20.46
C GLY A 77 -0.55 0.38 19.09
N THR A 78 0.24 0.50 18.02
CA THR A 78 0.09 -0.27 16.77
C THR A 78 -1.34 -0.71 16.43
N THR A 79 -2.15 0.20 15.89
CA THR A 79 -3.18 -0.26 14.95
C THR A 79 -2.43 -0.76 13.73
N SER A 80 -1.97 -2.02 13.79
CA SER A 80 -1.52 -2.69 12.57
C SER A 80 -2.67 -2.52 11.60
N ALA A 81 -2.40 -1.90 10.46
CA ALA A 81 -3.44 -1.62 9.49
C ALA A 81 -4.21 -2.91 9.14
N SER A 82 -3.60 -4.09 9.33
CA SER A 82 -4.17 -5.43 9.24
C SER A 82 -5.36 -5.80 10.13
N ARG A 83 -5.72 -5.01 11.17
CA ARG A 83 -6.85 -5.36 12.05
C ARG A 83 -8.23 -5.17 11.44
N CYS A 84 -8.32 -4.64 10.22
CA CYS A 84 -9.58 -4.32 9.54
C CYS A 84 -9.74 -4.98 8.16
N ASN A 85 -9.08 -6.14 7.95
CA ASN A 85 -9.19 -6.96 6.73
C ASN A 85 -8.91 -6.17 5.45
N ASN A 86 -7.81 -5.42 5.45
CA ASN A 86 -7.33 -4.59 4.35
C ASN A 86 -5.93 -5.01 3.87
N ASP A 87 -5.43 -6.16 4.31
CA ASP A 87 -4.05 -6.58 4.06
C ASP A 87 -3.71 -6.69 2.57
N GLY A 88 -2.46 -6.37 2.26
CA GLY A 88 -1.87 -6.52 0.93
C GLY A 88 -2.30 -5.45 -0.06
N LEU A 89 -2.07 -5.73 -1.34
CA LEU A 89 -2.43 -4.87 -2.46
C LEU A 89 -3.46 -5.56 -3.34
N GLN A 90 -4.31 -4.77 -3.99
CA GLN A 90 -5.11 -5.28 -5.10
C GLN A 90 -4.17 -5.60 -6.27
N TYR A 91 -4.42 -6.69 -6.98
CA TYR A 91 -3.76 -7.00 -8.23
C TYR A 91 -4.76 -7.36 -9.33
N ALA A 92 -4.36 -7.14 -10.56
CA ALA A 92 -5.09 -7.54 -11.76
C ALA A 92 -4.11 -8.08 -12.83
N VAL A 93 -4.57 -9.10 -13.56
CA VAL A 93 -3.85 -9.74 -14.66
C VAL A 93 -4.57 -9.46 -15.97
N GLN A 94 -3.92 -8.76 -16.89
CA GLN A 94 -4.44 -8.45 -18.22
C GLN A 94 -3.52 -9.01 -19.31
N THR A 95 -4.03 -9.10 -20.55
CA THR A 95 -3.21 -9.41 -21.72
C THR A 95 -2.43 -8.17 -22.16
N ASN A 96 -1.12 -8.31 -22.31
CA ASN A 96 -0.27 -7.28 -22.87
C ASN A 96 -0.49 -7.19 -24.39
N ARG A 97 -1.14 -6.11 -24.82
CA ARG A 97 -1.36 -5.78 -26.24
C ARG A 97 -0.14 -5.16 -26.91
N TYR A 98 0.82 -4.68 -26.13
CA TYR A 98 2.10 -4.24 -26.64
C TYR A 98 2.94 -5.52 -26.77
N ILE A 99 3.34 -5.87 -27.99
CA ILE A 99 4.09 -7.13 -28.24
C ILE A 99 5.30 -6.92 -29.15
N ARG A 100 5.44 -5.71 -29.71
CA ARG A 100 6.51 -5.32 -30.65
C ARG A 100 7.48 -4.29 -30.06
N GLY A 101 7.25 -3.87 -28.82
CA GLY A 101 8.00 -2.78 -28.21
C GLY A 101 9.37 -3.20 -27.68
N ARG A 102 9.69 -4.49 -27.59
CA ARG A 102 11.06 -4.95 -27.33
C ARG A 102 11.71 -5.39 -28.62
N SER A 103 12.61 -4.56 -29.11
CA SER A 103 13.48 -4.88 -30.25
C SER A 103 14.88 -4.31 -30.00
N PRO A 104 15.91 -4.73 -30.74
CA PRO A 104 17.22 -4.08 -30.65
C PRO A 104 17.17 -2.55 -30.83
N THR A 105 16.14 -2.04 -31.52
CA THR A 105 15.90 -0.61 -31.77
C THR A 105 14.95 0.07 -30.77
N ASP A 106 14.28 -0.70 -29.91
CA ASP A 106 13.46 -0.21 -28.79
C ASP A 106 13.71 -1.10 -27.56
N PRO A 107 14.88 -0.99 -26.91
CA PRO A 107 15.19 -1.79 -25.73
C PRO A 107 14.45 -1.31 -24.47
N GLN A 108 13.88 -0.10 -24.50
CA GLN A 108 13.21 0.53 -23.35
C GLN A 108 11.70 0.29 -23.31
N TYR A 109 11.19 -0.47 -24.28
CA TYR A 109 9.76 -0.71 -24.43
C TYR A 109 8.97 0.60 -24.51
N SER A 110 9.46 1.53 -25.32
CA SER A 110 9.02 2.93 -25.34
C SER A 110 7.53 3.12 -25.66
N ALA A 111 6.93 2.20 -26.43
CA ALA A 111 5.52 2.24 -26.81
C ALA A 111 4.56 1.72 -25.73
N PHE A 112 5.05 1.14 -24.63
CA PHE A 112 4.20 0.63 -23.56
C PHE A 112 3.54 1.78 -22.78
N GLU A 113 2.20 1.83 -22.82
CA GLU A 113 1.41 2.78 -22.03
C GLU A 113 0.58 2.02 -20.99
N ALA A 114 0.62 2.51 -19.77
CA ALA A 114 0.04 1.86 -18.60
C ALA A 114 -1.44 2.24 -18.38
N GLN A 115 -1.78 3.50 -18.68
CA GLN A 115 -3.08 4.13 -18.45
C GLN A 115 -4.27 3.32 -18.98
N PRO A 116 -4.21 2.77 -20.20
CA PRO A 116 -5.35 2.05 -20.76
C PRO A 116 -5.77 0.81 -19.97
N PHE A 117 -4.86 0.20 -19.20
CA PHE A 117 -5.15 -1.00 -18.40
C PHE A 117 -6.05 -0.75 -17.19
N GLU A 118 -6.35 0.51 -16.83
CA GLU A 118 -7.40 0.81 -15.85
C GLU A 118 -8.81 0.43 -16.33
N THR A 119 -9.03 0.45 -17.63
CA THR A 119 -10.36 0.22 -18.24
C THR A 119 -10.51 -1.16 -18.84
N VAL A 120 -9.45 -1.97 -18.79
CA VAL A 120 -9.45 -3.35 -19.32
C VAL A 120 -9.92 -4.30 -18.22
N VAL A 121 -10.95 -5.08 -18.53
CA VAL A 121 -11.42 -6.17 -17.67
C VAL A 121 -10.28 -7.17 -17.47
N PRO A 122 -9.86 -7.43 -16.22
CA PRO A 122 -8.79 -8.37 -15.96
C PRO A 122 -9.27 -9.81 -16.12
N SER A 123 -8.37 -10.67 -16.59
CA SER A 123 -8.59 -12.12 -16.67
C SER A 123 -8.64 -12.76 -15.29
N VAL A 124 -7.90 -12.20 -14.33
CA VAL A 124 -7.88 -12.55 -12.91
C VAL A 124 -7.57 -11.30 -12.12
N ASN A 125 -8.21 -11.13 -10.97
CA ASN A 125 -7.85 -10.13 -9.99
C ASN A 125 -7.98 -10.71 -8.58
N GLY A 126 -7.46 -9.99 -7.59
CA GLY A 126 -7.53 -10.38 -6.19
C GLY A 126 -6.68 -9.48 -5.31
N SER A 127 -6.34 -9.97 -4.12
CA SER A 127 -5.39 -9.33 -3.21
C SER A 127 -4.13 -10.17 -3.05
N THR A 128 -2.98 -9.51 -2.86
CA THR A 128 -1.69 -10.16 -2.67
C THR A 128 -0.90 -9.49 -1.55
N PRO A 129 -0.24 -10.26 -0.65
CA PRO A 129 0.62 -9.68 0.39
C PRO A 129 1.97 -9.20 -0.14
N ASN A 130 2.30 -9.47 -1.41
CA ASN A 130 3.64 -9.29 -1.95
C ASN A 130 3.67 -8.67 -3.35
N ILE A 131 4.77 -7.97 -3.66
CA ILE A 131 4.99 -7.25 -4.92
C ILE A 131 6.11 -7.94 -5.71
N GLY A 132 5.76 -8.86 -6.60
CA GLY A 132 6.76 -9.52 -7.44
C GLY A 132 6.22 -10.70 -8.23
N LEU A 133 7.03 -11.18 -9.17
CA LEU A 133 6.79 -12.38 -9.95
C LEU A 133 8.11 -13.15 -10.07
N ALA A 134 8.14 -14.36 -9.53
CA ALA A 134 9.29 -15.25 -9.67
C ALA A 134 9.51 -15.63 -11.14
N ARG A 135 10.77 -15.82 -11.53
CA ARG A 135 11.14 -16.14 -12.90
C ARG A 135 10.40 -17.34 -13.46
N VAL A 136 9.69 -17.14 -14.57
CA VAL A 136 9.17 -18.21 -15.43
C VAL A 136 9.90 -18.15 -16.77
N PRO A 137 10.76 -19.13 -17.08
CA PRO A 137 11.63 -19.06 -18.25
C PRO A 137 10.90 -19.37 -19.57
N ASN A 138 11.38 -18.80 -20.67
CA ASN A 138 11.08 -19.16 -22.07
C ASN A 138 9.58 -19.25 -22.40
N GLY A 139 8.78 -18.31 -21.87
CA GLY A 139 7.34 -18.27 -22.10
C GLY A 139 6.57 -19.43 -21.48
N GLY A 140 7.19 -20.08 -20.49
CA GLY A 140 6.60 -21.19 -19.76
C GLY A 140 5.33 -20.82 -18.99
N THR A 141 4.78 -21.83 -18.33
CA THR A 141 3.57 -21.71 -17.53
C THR A 141 3.93 -21.45 -16.07
N GLY A 142 3.24 -20.50 -15.44
CA GLY A 142 3.36 -20.22 -14.01
C GLY A 142 2.05 -19.73 -13.41
N SER A 143 2.02 -19.64 -12.09
CA SER A 143 0.89 -19.10 -11.32
C SER A 143 1.23 -17.74 -10.74
N ILE A 144 0.34 -16.78 -10.90
CA ILE A 144 0.42 -15.47 -10.24
C ILE A 144 -0.33 -15.58 -8.92
N TYR A 145 0.36 -15.38 -7.80
CA TYR A 145 -0.18 -15.36 -6.43
C TYR A 145 -1.08 -16.55 -6.08
N GLY A 146 -0.67 -17.77 -6.47
CA GLY A 146 -1.42 -19.00 -6.21
C GLY A 146 -2.64 -19.22 -7.11
N GLY A 147 -2.88 -18.32 -8.07
CA GLY A 147 -3.94 -18.47 -9.07
C GLY A 147 -3.68 -19.56 -10.11
N PRO A 148 -4.62 -19.76 -11.06
CA PRO A 148 -4.50 -20.78 -12.09
C PRO A 148 -3.25 -20.59 -12.95
N ALA A 149 -2.55 -21.70 -13.20
CA ALA A 149 -1.37 -21.76 -14.04
C ALA A 149 -1.71 -21.31 -15.48
N ARG A 150 -0.87 -20.42 -16.04
CA ARG A 150 -1.03 -19.86 -17.39
C ARG A 150 0.33 -19.53 -17.99
N THR A 151 0.41 -19.39 -19.32
CA THR A 151 1.60 -18.78 -19.93
C THR A 151 1.73 -17.33 -19.47
N LEU A 152 2.95 -16.92 -19.14
CA LEU A 152 3.25 -15.56 -18.69
C LEU A 152 3.81 -14.66 -19.78
N VAL A 153 3.86 -15.14 -21.03
CA VAL A 153 4.05 -14.26 -22.18
C VAL A 153 2.84 -13.34 -22.31
N GLN A 154 3.04 -12.15 -22.87
CA GLN A 154 1.96 -11.20 -23.14
C GLN A 154 1.09 -10.94 -21.90
N THR A 155 1.71 -10.81 -20.73
CA THR A 155 1.03 -10.61 -19.45
C THR A 155 1.31 -9.21 -18.94
N VAL A 156 0.27 -8.53 -18.48
CA VAL A 156 0.37 -7.35 -17.62
C VAL A 156 -0.09 -7.73 -16.23
N LEU A 157 0.70 -7.35 -15.22
CA LEU A 157 0.33 -7.46 -13.83
C LEU A 157 0.31 -6.06 -13.22
N HIS A 158 -0.86 -5.69 -12.71
CA HIS A 158 -1.14 -4.35 -12.22
C HIS A 158 -1.48 -4.41 -10.73
N HIS A 159 -0.65 -3.81 -9.88
CA HIS A 159 -0.86 -3.67 -8.46
C HIS A 159 -1.27 -2.25 -8.09
N ARG A 160 -2.15 -2.13 -7.10
CA ARG A 160 -2.50 -0.85 -6.48
C ARG A 160 -2.92 -1.02 -5.02
N GLY A 161 -2.63 0.00 -4.22
CA GLY A 161 -2.92 0.04 -2.80
C GLY A 161 -2.04 1.08 -2.12
N TYR A 162 -1.68 0.85 -0.87
CA TYR A 162 -0.95 1.80 -0.05
C TYR A 162 0.22 1.14 0.67
N LEU A 163 1.27 1.93 0.86
CA LEU A 163 2.28 1.68 1.87
C LEU A 163 1.86 2.42 3.15
N PHE A 164 1.55 1.69 4.21
CA PHE A 164 1.29 2.25 5.53
C PHE A 164 2.61 2.49 6.27
N ALA A 165 2.96 3.77 6.46
CA ALA A 165 4.18 4.19 7.11
C ALA A 165 4.07 4.03 8.64
N GLN A 166 4.47 2.86 9.15
CA GLN A 166 4.53 2.58 10.59
C GLN A 166 5.62 3.38 11.33
N GLN A 167 6.45 4.11 10.57
CA GLN A 167 7.48 5.02 11.05
C GLN A 167 7.66 6.17 10.05
N ALA A 168 8.04 7.34 10.55
CA ALA A 168 8.41 8.46 9.70
C ALA A 168 9.81 8.25 9.10
N GLY A 169 10.04 8.81 7.91
CA GLY A 169 11.35 8.82 7.27
C GLY A 169 11.32 8.37 5.82
N THR A 170 12.50 8.09 5.27
CA THR A 170 12.66 7.77 3.85
C THR A 170 12.54 6.27 3.60
N PHE A 171 11.49 5.88 2.89
CA PHE A 171 11.34 4.56 2.29
C PHE A 171 12.07 4.53 0.94
N GLN A 172 12.80 3.44 0.70
CA GLN A 172 13.53 3.24 -0.55
C GLN A 172 12.92 2.07 -1.34
N PHE A 173 12.56 2.35 -2.58
CA PHE A 173 12.02 1.41 -3.53
C PHE A 173 13.11 0.99 -4.51
N PHE A 174 13.26 -0.31 -4.72
CA PHE A 174 14.27 -0.87 -5.62
C PHE A 174 13.62 -1.84 -6.60
N PHE A 175 13.60 -1.49 -7.88
CA PHE A 175 13.39 -2.51 -8.89
C PHE A 175 14.71 -3.23 -9.12
N ASN A 176 14.77 -4.49 -8.69
CA ASN A 176 15.96 -5.31 -8.88
C ASN A 176 16.03 -5.87 -10.30
N ILE A 177 14.86 -6.14 -10.89
CA ILE A 177 14.72 -6.65 -12.25
C ILE A 177 13.28 -6.42 -12.74
N ALA A 178 13.14 -6.23 -14.06
CA ALA A 178 11.91 -6.43 -14.79
C ALA A 178 12.24 -7.02 -16.17
N ASP A 179 11.52 -8.07 -16.56
CA ASP A 179 11.57 -8.67 -17.90
C ASP A 179 10.12 -8.78 -18.41
N ASP A 180 9.58 -7.82 -19.16
CA ASP A 180 10.30 -6.79 -19.94
C ASP A 180 10.35 -5.39 -19.31
N ILE A 181 9.28 -4.95 -18.62
CA ILE A 181 9.20 -3.60 -18.02
C ILE A 181 8.38 -3.62 -16.74
N ALA A 182 8.79 -2.84 -15.75
CA ALA A 182 7.99 -2.52 -14.57
C ALA A 182 8.07 -1.03 -14.26
N ILE A 183 6.93 -0.42 -13.98
CA ILE A 183 6.79 1.02 -13.70
C ILE A 183 6.16 1.21 -12.33
N LEU A 184 6.73 2.12 -11.53
CA LEU A 184 6.26 2.47 -10.20
C LEU A 184 5.74 3.91 -10.19
N TRP A 185 4.60 4.11 -9.56
CA TRP A 185 4.11 5.42 -9.11
C TRP A 185 3.90 5.39 -7.61
N VAL A 186 4.22 6.49 -6.94
CA VAL A 186 4.12 6.67 -5.49
C VAL A 186 3.51 8.04 -5.21
N GLY A 187 2.64 8.14 -4.21
CA GLY A 187 1.94 9.37 -3.89
C GLY A 187 0.73 9.60 -4.78
N THR A 188 0.37 10.88 -5.01
CA THR A 188 -0.82 11.26 -5.77
C THR A 188 -0.80 10.78 -7.22
N THR A 189 0.38 10.61 -7.82
CA THR A 189 0.53 10.09 -9.19
C THR A 189 0.16 8.62 -9.31
N ALA A 190 0.03 7.87 -8.21
CA ALA A 190 -0.43 6.49 -8.23
C ALA A 190 -1.96 6.34 -8.30
N LEU A 191 -2.71 7.42 -8.10
CA LEU A 191 -4.18 7.41 -8.09
C LEU A 191 -4.77 7.28 -9.51
N ASN A 192 -6.02 6.81 -9.58
CA ASN A 192 -6.74 6.65 -10.84
C ASN A 192 -6.81 7.97 -11.63
N GLY A 193 -6.56 7.88 -12.93
CA GLY A 193 -6.54 9.04 -13.83
C GLY A 193 -5.35 9.98 -13.66
N GLN A 194 -4.47 9.77 -12.67
CA GLN A 194 -3.30 10.61 -12.43
C GLN A 194 -2.00 10.04 -12.99
N PHE A 195 -1.88 8.72 -13.07
CA PHE A 195 -0.67 8.06 -13.52
C PHE A 195 -0.48 8.14 -15.04
N SER A 196 0.77 8.30 -15.47
CA SER A 196 1.21 8.22 -16.86
C SER A 196 2.68 7.80 -16.92
N ARG A 197 3.18 7.35 -18.07
CA ARG A 197 4.61 7.03 -18.22
C ARG A 197 5.52 8.22 -17.85
N GLY A 198 5.10 9.44 -18.19
CA GLY A 198 5.88 10.66 -17.97
C GLY A 198 5.98 11.14 -16.52
N ASN A 199 5.13 10.65 -15.61
CA ASN A 199 5.16 11.00 -14.19
C ASN A 199 5.42 9.78 -13.28
N ALA A 200 5.96 8.71 -13.84
CA ALA A 200 6.44 7.56 -13.09
C ALA A 200 7.52 7.99 -12.08
N ALA A 201 7.46 7.41 -10.89
CA ALA A 201 8.49 7.59 -9.87
C ALA A 201 9.81 6.92 -10.30
N THR A 202 9.70 5.72 -10.88
CA THR A 202 10.82 5.05 -11.54
C THR A 202 10.32 3.97 -12.51
N THR A 203 11.18 3.54 -13.43
CA THR A 203 10.90 2.50 -14.43
C THR A 203 12.11 1.59 -14.58
N GLN A 204 11.92 0.30 -14.42
CA GLN A 204 12.90 -0.72 -14.78
C GLN A 204 12.51 -1.34 -16.12
N HIS A 205 13.48 -1.50 -16.99
CA HIS A 205 13.35 -2.27 -18.22
C HIS A 205 14.39 -3.39 -18.24
N TYR A 206 14.11 -4.42 -19.04
CA TYR A 206 15.07 -5.47 -19.30
C TYR A 206 16.24 -4.95 -20.13
N ASN A 207 17.46 -5.18 -19.67
CA ASN A 207 18.65 -4.91 -20.46
C ASN A 207 19.27 -6.22 -20.96
N ALA A 208 19.13 -6.51 -22.25
CA ALA A 208 19.68 -7.73 -22.88
C ALA A 208 21.22 -7.78 -22.91
N SER A 209 21.89 -6.65 -22.71
CA SER A 209 23.35 -6.58 -22.61
C SER A 209 23.87 -6.90 -21.20
N GLN A 210 22.99 -7.12 -20.23
CA GLN A 210 23.32 -7.52 -18.87
C GLN A 210 22.80 -8.94 -18.60
N PRO A 211 23.55 -9.78 -17.85
CA PRO A 211 23.00 -11.02 -17.33
C PRO A 211 21.73 -10.77 -16.53
N VAL A 212 20.75 -11.68 -16.61
CA VAL A 212 19.46 -11.56 -15.90
C VAL A 212 19.66 -11.34 -14.40
N ASN A 213 20.64 -12.03 -13.79
CA ASN A 213 20.98 -11.89 -12.38
C ASN A 213 21.89 -10.68 -12.04
N ALA A 214 22.22 -9.85 -13.03
CA ALA A 214 23.09 -8.68 -12.90
C ALA A 214 22.45 -7.41 -13.50
N GLN A 215 21.13 -7.40 -13.69
CA GLN A 215 20.39 -6.19 -14.07
C GLN A 215 20.70 -5.08 -13.05
N THR A 216 21.11 -3.91 -13.54
CA THR A 216 21.33 -2.76 -12.68
C THR A 216 20.00 -2.33 -12.08
N SER A 217 19.93 -2.30 -10.74
CA SER A 217 18.72 -1.89 -10.04
C SER A 217 18.51 -0.38 -10.18
N VAL A 218 17.26 0.03 -10.43
CA VAL A 218 16.85 1.43 -10.31
C VAL A 218 16.13 1.64 -8.98
N SER A 219 16.30 2.83 -8.40
CA SER A 219 15.70 3.18 -7.12
C SER A 219 14.85 4.44 -7.17
N TYR A 220 13.96 4.57 -6.20
CA TYR A 220 13.20 5.78 -5.90
C TYR A 220 13.06 5.92 -4.37
N SER A 221 13.05 7.15 -3.87
CA SER A 221 12.93 7.44 -2.45
C SER A 221 11.69 8.27 -2.19
N TYR A 222 10.94 7.91 -1.14
CA TYR A 222 9.78 8.67 -0.66
C TYR A 222 9.89 8.91 0.84
N THR A 223 9.81 10.16 1.27
CA THR A 223 9.79 10.52 2.70
C THR A 223 8.36 10.57 3.20
N ALA A 224 7.98 9.63 4.05
CA ALA A 224 6.65 9.52 4.63
C ALA A 224 6.62 10.07 6.06
N ARG A 225 5.45 10.55 6.48
CA ARG A 225 5.14 10.81 7.89
C ARG A 225 4.67 9.53 8.58
N LEU A 226 4.83 9.46 9.90
CA LEU A 226 4.26 8.38 10.71
C LEU A 226 2.74 8.33 10.50
N GLY A 227 2.20 7.13 10.27
CA GLY A 227 0.79 6.86 10.02
C GLY A 227 0.30 7.23 8.62
N GLU A 228 1.18 7.69 7.72
CA GLU A 228 0.80 8.03 6.35
C GLU A 228 0.48 6.78 5.54
N TYR A 229 -0.62 6.83 4.79
CA TYR A 229 -0.97 5.84 3.79
C TYR A 229 -0.52 6.36 2.43
N VAL A 230 0.66 5.95 1.98
CA VAL A 230 1.25 6.42 0.73
C VAL A 230 0.66 5.61 -0.43
N PRO A 231 -0.11 6.21 -1.36
CA PRO A 231 -0.65 5.48 -2.49
C PRO A 231 0.47 4.94 -3.37
N MET A 232 0.32 3.70 -3.84
CA MET A 232 1.27 3.03 -4.71
C MET A 232 0.57 2.35 -5.86
N ARG A 233 1.25 2.36 -7.01
CA ARG A 233 0.84 1.63 -8.20
C ARG A 233 2.06 1.04 -8.87
N ILE A 234 1.97 -0.24 -9.22
CA ILE A 234 3.01 -0.96 -9.94
C ILE A 234 2.37 -1.59 -11.16
N ILE A 235 2.95 -1.40 -12.34
CA ILE A 235 2.55 -2.12 -13.53
C ILE A 235 3.77 -2.80 -14.11
N TYR A 236 3.72 -4.13 -14.13
CA TYR A 236 4.66 -4.99 -14.83
C TYR A 236 4.05 -5.44 -16.17
N ALA A 237 4.87 -5.54 -17.22
CA ALA A 237 4.43 -6.06 -18.50
C ALA A 237 5.52 -6.93 -19.17
N ASN A 238 5.08 -8.09 -19.65
CA ASN A 238 5.84 -9.00 -20.48
C ASN A 238 5.28 -9.00 -21.91
N ALA A 239 6.13 -8.80 -22.91
CA ALA A 239 5.85 -9.00 -24.33
C ALA A 239 6.07 -10.46 -24.74
N GLY A 240 7.09 -11.12 -24.17
CA GLY A 240 7.41 -12.52 -24.43
C GLY A 240 8.79 -12.93 -23.89
N GLY A 241 9.08 -14.23 -23.94
CA GLY A 241 10.30 -14.78 -23.33
C GLY A 241 10.12 -15.03 -21.84
N ASP A 242 11.15 -14.74 -21.05
CA ASP A 242 11.09 -14.91 -19.60
C ASP A 242 10.08 -13.93 -18.98
N ALA A 243 9.45 -14.32 -17.87
CA ALA A 243 8.60 -13.44 -17.09
C ALA A 243 9.16 -13.30 -15.68
N GLU A 244 9.52 -12.09 -15.28
CA GLU A 244 10.03 -11.79 -13.95
C GLU A 244 9.93 -10.29 -13.65
N PHE A 245 9.57 -9.94 -12.41
CA PHE A 245 9.91 -8.64 -11.87
C PHE A 245 10.00 -8.71 -10.34
N ARG A 246 10.85 -7.86 -9.76
CA ARG A 246 11.05 -7.82 -8.30
C ARG A 246 11.17 -6.36 -7.85
N LEU A 247 10.26 -5.97 -6.96
CA LEU A 247 10.33 -4.71 -6.24
C LEU A 247 10.63 -4.99 -4.77
N THR A 248 11.68 -4.38 -4.24
CA THR A 248 12.01 -4.41 -2.82
C THR A 248 11.76 -3.04 -2.22
N VAL A 249 11.15 -2.98 -1.03
CA VAL A 249 10.92 -1.75 -0.29
C VAL A 249 11.65 -1.85 1.05
N ILE A 250 12.53 -0.89 1.32
CA ILE A 250 13.29 -0.77 2.56
C ILE A 250 12.71 0.39 3.37
N ALA A 251 12.40 0.12 4.65
CA ALA A 251 11.89 1.10 5.59
C ALA A 251 13.03 1.99 6.13
N PRO A 252 12.71 3.13 6.77
CA PRO A 252 13.71 4.08 7.26
C PRO A 252 14.70 3.51 8.30
N ASP A 253 14.31 2.47 9.04
CA ASP A 253 15.16 1.75 10.00
C ASP A 253 16.09 0.71 9.33
N GLY A 254 16.00 0.53 8.01
CA GLY A 254 16.74 -0.47 7.25
C GLY A 254 16.05 -1.83 7.18
N SER A 255 14.89 -2.01 7.83
CA SER A 255 14.11 -3.24 7.72
C SER A 255 13.47 -3.38 6.33
N THR A 256 13.18 -4.61 5.92
CA THR A 256 12.51 -4.87 4.63
C THR A 256 11.00 -4.76 4.80
N ALA A 257 10.41 -3.67 4.31
CA ALA A 257 8.96 -3.48 4.29
C ALA A 257 8.28 -4.42 3.30
N SER A 258 8.89 -4.69 2.14
CA SER A 258 8.41 -5.68 1.17
C SER A 258 9.56 -6.28 0.38
N ASN A 259 9.51 -7.58 0.12
CA ASN A 259 10.51 -8.30 -0.67
C ASN A 259 9.84 -8.94 -1.89
N GLY A 260 10.17 -8.47 -3.09
CA GLY A 260 9.57 -8.99 -4.32
C GLY A 260 9.98 -10.41 -4.72
N SER A 261 10.87 -11.05 -3.96
CA SER A 261 11.20 -12.48 -4.10
C SER A 261 10.42 -13.36 -3.12
N SER A 262 9.65 -12.76 -2.21
CA SER A 262 8.95 -13.46 -1.13
C SER A 262 7.44 -13.42 -1.32
N THR A 263 6.75 -14.42 -0.79
CA THR A 263 5.28 -14.45 -0.61
C THR A 263 4.87 -14.15 0.83
N ALA A 264 5.83 -13.80 1.69
CA ALA A 264 5.57 -13.48 3.08
C ALA A 264 4.67 -12.26 3.21
N TYR A 265 3.85 -12.27 4.26
CA TYR A 265 3.04 -11.15 4.67
C TYR A 265 3.90 -9.90 4.94
N SER A 266 3.37 -8.73 4.56
CA SER A 266 3.95 -7.43 4.89
C SER A 266 2.94 -6.60 5.68
N PRO A 267 3.29 -6.13 6.89
CA PRO A 267 2.42 -5.22 7.65
C PRO A 267 2.38 -3.79 7.08
N TYR A 268 3.23 -3.50 6.09
CA TYR A 268 3.30 -2.19 5.45
C TYR A 268 2.38 -2.09 4.23
N LEU A 269 1.92 -3.20 3.66
CA LEU A 269 1.10 -3.18 2.44
C LEU A 269 -0.37 -3.35 2.78
N VAL A 270 -1.19 -2.35 2.43
CA VAL A 270 -2.63 -2.36 2.69
C VAL A 270 -3.44 -1.78 1.53
N GLN A 271 -4.70 -2.20 1.42
CA GLN A 271 -5.61 -1.80 0.35
C GLN A 271 -6.35 -0.49 0.66
N ARG A 272 -6.47 -0.12 1.95
CA ARG A 272 -7.21 1.05 2.46
C ARG A 272 -6.86 1.33 3.92
N SER A 273 -7.24 2.49 4.45
CA SER A 273 -7.27 2.75 5.89
C SER A 273 -8.44 2.02 6.57
N CYS A 274 -8.37 1.80 7.88
CA CYS A 274 -9.44 1.10 8.61
C CYS A 274 -10.76 1.89 8.67
N ASP A 275 -10.69 3.21 8.65
CA ASP A 275 -11.88 4.07 8.53
C ASP A 275 -12.41 4.16 7.08
N GLY A 276 -11.63 3.71 6.09
CA GLY A 276 -11.93 3.83 4.67
C GLY A 276 -11.98 5.27 4.14
N VAL A 277 -11.58 6.27 4.93
CA VAL A 277 -11.69 7.70 4.60
C VAL A 277 -10.31 8.31 4.37
N VAL A 278 -9.34 8.09 5.26
CA VAL A 278 -7.99 8.66 5.12
C VAL A 278 -7.28 8.11 3.89
N ALA A 279 -7.44 6.80 3.64
CA ALA A 279 -6.98 6.12 2.45
C ALA A 279 -8.12 5.24 1.92
N PRO A 280 -9.01 5.79 1.09
CA PRO A 280 -10.12 5.02 0.55
C PRO A 280 -9.60 3.88 -0.33
N PRO A 281 -10.35 2.77 -0.46
CA PRO A 281 -9.96 1.71 -1.37
C PRO A 281 -9.81 2.25 -2.80
N PHE A 282 -8.87 1.69 -3.56
CA PHE A 282 -8.86 1.91 -5.00
C PHE A 282 -10.18 1.38 -5.60
N PRO A 283 -10.74 2.05 -6.62
CA PRO A 283 -11.99 1.63 -7.26
C PRO A 283 -11.92 0.19 -7.71
N ASP A 284 -13.04 -0.53 -7.79
CA ASP A 284 -13.03 -1.92 -8.27
C ASP A 284 -12.51 -2.02 -9.72
N TRP A 285 -11.98 -3.20 -10.05
CA TRP A 285 -11.59 -3.49 -11.43
C TRP A 285 -12.82 -3.56 -12.35
N PRO A 286 -12.70 -3.16 -13.63
CA PRO A 286 -13.78 -3.31 -14.60
C PRO A 286 -14.29 -4.76 -14.66
N GLN A 287 -15.60 -4.94 -14.66
CA GLN A 287 -16.24 -6.24 -14.74
C GLN A 287 -16.68 -6.55 -16.18
N PRO A 288 -16.78 -7.84 -16.57
CA PRO A 288 -17.41 -8.21 -17.84
C PRO A 288 -18.84 -7.67 -17.92
N VAL A 289 -19.24 -7.17 -19.10
CA VAL A 289 -20.63 -6.76 -19.33
C VAL A 289 -21.50 -8.01 -19.41
N THR A 290 -22.26 -8.31 -18.36
CA THR A 290 -23.28 -9.36 -18.41
C THR A 290 -24.50 -8.80 -19.14
N THR A 291 -24.69 -9.17 -20.40
CA THR A 291 -25.93 -8.85 -21.11
C THR A 291 -27.01 -9.83 -20.64
N THR A 292 -27.84 -9.41 -19.69
CA THR A 292 -29.02 -10.18 -19.28
C THR A 292 -30.07 -10.05 -20.38
N THR A 293 -30.13 -11.03 -21.28
CA THR A 293 -31.27 -11.16 -22.20
C THR A 293 -32.48 -11.61 -21.38
N THR A 294 -33.31 -10.67 -20.95
CA THR A 294 -34.64 -11.01 -20.44
C THR A 294 -35.49 -11.42 -21.63
N THR A 295 -35.61 -12.72 -21.87
CA THR A 295 -36.62 -13.25 -22.80
C THR A 295 -37.98 -13.08 -22.14
N THR A 296 -38.63 -11.94 -22.34
CA THR A 296 -40.06 -11.85 -22.11
C THR A 296 -40.75 -12.72 -23.15
N ALA A 297 -41.54 -13.69 -22.68
CA ALA A 297 -42.43 -14.48 -23.51
C ALA A 297 -43.59 -13.59 -24.01
N ALA A 298 -43.30 -12.68 -24.93
CA ALA A 298 -44.21 -12.01 -25.86
C ALA A 298 -43.35 -11.15 -26.78
N GLY A 299 -43.34 -11.45 -28.07
CA GLY A 299 -42.48 -10.82 -29.06
C GLY A 299 -42.48 -9.28 -29.02
N SER A 300 -41.44 -8.72 -28.41
CA SER A 300 -40.85 -7.43 -28.79
C SER A 300 -39.46 -7.34 -28.17
N THR A 301 -38.43 -7.17 -29.00
CA THR A 301 -37.05 -7.01 -28.58
C THR A 301 -36.81 -5.53 -28.28
N SER A 302 -36.57 -5.17 -27.02
CA SER A 302 -36.01 -3.86 -26.66
C SER A 302 -34.70 -4.06 -25.92
N THR A 303 -33.61 -3.61 -26.52
CA THR A 303 -32.27 -3.57 -25.90
C THR A 303 -32.21 -2.36 -24.96
N SER A 304 -32.00 -2.56 -23.66
CA SER A 304 -31.60 -1.47 -22.77
C SER A 304 -30.25 -1.79 -22.12
N SER A 305 -29.27 -0.90 -22.34
CA SER A 305 -28.02 -0.88 -21.60
C SER A 305 -28.22 -0.12 -20.29
N ILE A 306 -27.90 -0.73 -19.14
CA ILE A 306 -27.81 -0.03 -17.87
C ILE A 306 -26.42 0.61 -17.80
N ARG A 307 -26.38 1.93 -17.58
CA ARG A 307 -25.15 2.72 -17.40
C ARG A 307 -24.59 2.57 -16.00
#